data_AF-A0AAV0ZPI6-F1
#
_entry.id   AF-A0AAV0ZPI6-F1
#
_cell.length_a   1.000
_cell.length_b   1.000
_cell.length_c   1.000
_cell.angle_alpha   90.00
_cell.angle_beta   90.00
_cell.angle_gamma   90.00
#
_symmetry.space_group_name_H-M   'P 1'
#
loop_
_entity.id
_entity.type
_entity.pdbx_description
1 polymer ?
#
loop_
_entity_poly.entity_id
_entity_poly.type
_entity_poly.pdbx_seq_one_letter_code
_entity_poly.pdbx_strand_id
1 'polypeptide(L)'
;MSSERKSQDTVINRYLSRVPPQNNDIMEFIEARRKANVCEINTQFTKINNTLDIKKKLGDELSHLHKEFEAQFWWTCSIDKMNWAQLEMLKKALEELRNLVAQHDINLVIQDTHTQTLPFCVESVSPSNILFQHQLIPQQGQMFPPQFYQKHFLYP
;
A
#
# COMPACT_ATOMS: atom_id res chain seq x y z
N MET A 1 79.08 16.54 -30.51
CA MET A 1 77.93 15.84 -29.88
C MET A 1 77.34 16.54 -28.63
N SER A 2 77.98 17.57 -28.02
CA SER A 2 77.46 18.23 -26.80
C SER A 2 76.46 19.38 -27.06
N SER A 3 76.53 20.04 -28.23
CA SER A 3 75.67 21.18 -28.58
C SER A 3 74.23 20.77 -28.98
N GLU A 4 74.09 19.57 -29.54
CA GLU A 4 72.82 19.07 -30.10
C GLU A 4 71.84 18.63 -29.02
N ARG A 5 72.34 18.04 -27.91
CA ARG A 5 71.52 17.75 -26.72
C ARG A 5 70.91 19.02 -26.11
N LYS A 6 71.71 20.09 -25.98
CA LYS A 6 71.23 21.39 -25.47
C LYS A 6 70.14 21.99 -26.35
N SER A 7 70.22 21.80 -27.67
CA SER A 7 69.20 22.26 -28.62
C SER A 7 67.89 21.49 -28.46
N GLN A 8 67.98 20.15 -28.36
CA GLN A 8 66.81 19.30 -28.16
C GLN A 8 66.09 19.61 -26.84
N ASP A 9 66.82 19.75 -25.74
CA ASP A 9 66.27 20.09 -24.43
C ASP A 9 65.61 21.48 -24.44
N THR A 10 66.16 22.43 -25.21
CA THR A 10 65.58 23.77 -25.36
C THR A 10 64.26 23.73 -26.15
N VAL A 11 64.19 22.90 -27.20
CA VAL A 11 62.98 22.73 -28.00
C VAL A 11 61.88 22.05 -27.18
N ILE A 12 62.24 21.01 -26.41
CA ILE A 12 61.33 20.29 -25.51
C ILE A 12 60.81 21.24 -24.42
N ASN A 13 61.71 21.96 -23.73
CA ASN A 13 61.31 22.90 -22.69
C ASN A 13 60.40 24.00 -23.24
N ARG A 14 60.70 24.56 -24.42
CA ARG A 14 59.84 25.56 -25.09
C ARG A 14 58.46 24.99 -25.43
N TYR A 15 58.38 23.71 -25.81
CA TYR A 15 57.12 23.06 -26.12
C TYR A 15 56.29 22.81 -24.84
N LEU A 16 56.93 22.31 -23.78
CA LEU A 16 56.30 22.11 -22.48
C LEU A 16 55.84 23.44 -21.84
N SER A 17 56.60 24.52 -22.01
CA SER A 17 56.25 25.86 -21.53
C SER A 17 55.04 26.48 -22.24
N ARG A 18 54.68 25.97 -23.42
CA ARG A 18 53.51 26.42 -24.20
C ARG A 18 52.23 25.68 -23.83
N VAL A 19 52.32 24.61 -23.03
CA VAL A 19 51.15 23.93 -22.49
C VAL A 19 50.64 24.79 -21.34
N PRO A 20 49.42 25.35 -21.42
CA PRO A 20 48.82 26.05 -20.30
C PRO A 20 48.80 25.13 -19.08
N PRO A 21 49.03 25.62 -17.85
CA PRO A 21 48.84 24.81 -16.66
C PRO A 21 47.45 24.17 -16.73
N GLN A 22 47.36 22.84 -16.65
CA GLN A 22 46.05 22.22 -16.52
C GLN A 22 45.41 22.81 -15.27
N ASN A 23 44.25 23.42 -15.44
CA ASN A 23 43.53 24.06 -14.33
C ASN A 23 42.94 22.93 -13.47
N ASN A 24 43.77 22.39 -12.58
CA ASN A 24 43.47 21.22 -11.75
C ASN A 24 42.16 21.43 -10.97
N ASP A 25 41.91 22.66 -10.51
CA ASP A 25 40.70 23.03 -9.76
C ASP A 25 39.42 22.86 -10.60
N ILE A 26 39.46 23.23 -11.89
CA ILE A 26 38.31 23.03 -12.80
C ILE A 26 38.08 21.53 -13.04
N MET A 27 39.16 20.76 -13.22
CA MET A 27 39.05 19.32 -13.43
C MET A 27 38.50 18.61 -12.18
N GLU A 28 38.97 18.99 -10.99
CA GLU A 28 38.46 18.47 -9.72
C GLU A 28 36.99 18.82 -9.52
N PHE A 29 36.58 20.05 -9.85
CA PHE A 29 35.16 20.44 -9.79
C PHE A 29 34.29 19.62 -10.74
N ILE A 30 34.72 19.41 -11.99
CA ILE A 30 34.00 18.58 -12.96
C ILE A 30 33.87 17.15 -12.44
N GLU A 31 34.94 16.60 -11.87
CA GLU A 31 34.95 15.24 -11.35
C GLU A 31 34.11 15.10 -10.07
N ALA A 32 34.15 16.08 -9.17
CA ALA A 32 33.29 16.15 -7.99
C ALA A 32 31.81 16.20 -8.39
N ARG A 33 31.45 16.99 -9.41
CA ARG A 33 30.09 17.04 -9.95
C ARG A 33 29.68 15.71 -10.57
N ARG A 34 30.57 15.07 -11.35
CA ARG A 34 30.30 13.75 -11.94
C ARG A 34 30.05 12.71 -10.85
N LYS A 35 30.89 12.67 -9.81
CA LYS A 35 30.76 11.77 -8.67
C LYS A 35 29.48 12.04 -7.88
N ALA A 36 29.13 13.30 -7.64
CA ALA A 36 27.89 13.68 -6.96
C ALA A 36 26.66 13.16 -7.72
N ASN A 37 26.61 13.37 -9.05
CA ASN A 37 25.53 12.86 -9.89
C ASN A 37 25.43 11.32 -9.83
N VAL A 38 26.56 10.61 -9.91
CA VAL A 38 26.57 9.14 -9.80
C VAL A 38 26.08 8.67 -8.42
N CYS A 39 26.52 9.33 -7.34
CA CYS A 39 26.06 9.02 -5.99
C CYS A 39 24.55 9.26 -5.84
N GLU A 40 24.02 10.37 -6.37
CA GLU A 40 22.59 10.68 -6.35
C GLU A 40 21.79 9.61 -7.10
N ILE A 41 22.19 9.28 -8.32
CA ILE A 41 21.53 8.25 -9.13
C ILE A 41 21.55 6.90 -8.42
N ASN A 42 22.70 6.49 -7.86
CA ASN A 42 22.81 5.22 -7.13
C ASN A 42 21.92 5.20 -5.87
N THR A 43 21.79 6.34 -5.20
CA THR A 43 20.89 6.49 -4.04
C THR A 43 19.43 6.30 -4.46
N GLN A 44 19.00 6.96 -5.54
CA GLN A 44 17.64 6.82 -6.06
C GLN A 44 17.37 5.38 -6.54
N PHE A 45 18.32 4.79 -7.26
CA PHE A 45 18.24 3.41 -7.72
C PHE A 45 18.05 2.45 -6.54
N THR A 46 18.87 2.58 -5.50
CA THR A 46 18.76 1.75 -4.29
C THR A 46 17.41 1.93 -3.61
N LYS A 47 16.91 3.17 -3.51
CA LYS A 47 15.59 3.46 -2.93
C LYS A 47 14.46 2.80 -3.71
N ILE A 48 14.48 2.90 -5.05
CA ILE A 48 13.49 2.25 -5.92
C ILE A 48 13.55 0.74 -5.77
N ASN A 49 14.75 0.17 -5.77
CA ASN A 49 14.94 -1.28 -5.64
C ASN A 49 14.42 -1.82 -4.30
N ASN A 50 14.71 -1.13 -3.20
CA ASN A 50 14.19 -1.48 -1.87
C ASN A 50 12.65 -1.38 -1.82
N THR A 51 12.08 -0.33 -2.42
CA THR A 51 10.62 -0.16 -2.48
C THR A 51 9.97 -1.29 -3.27
N LEU A 52 10.60 -1.71 -4.37
CA LEU A 52 10.13 -2.82 -5.19
C LEU A 52 10.19 -4.14 -4.42
N ASP A 53 11.27 -4.40 -3.68
CA ASP A 53 11.41 -5.60 -2.86
C ASP A 53 10.34 -5.69 -1.76
N ILE A 54 10.06 -4.58 -1.06
CA ILE A 54 8.99 -4.51 -0.06
C ILE A 54 7.63 -4.81 -0.69
N LYS A 55 7.32 -4.17 -1.82
CA LYS A 55 6.04 -4.41 -2.51
C LYS A 55 5.89 -5.84 -2.99
N LYS A 56 6.98 -6.45 -3.46
CA LYS A 56 7.02 -7.85 -3.86
C LYS A 56 6.70 -8.76 -2.67
N LYS A 57 7.37 -8.56 -1.53
CA LYS A 57 7.12 -9.32 -0.29
C LYS A 57 5.67 -9.21 0.17
N LEU A 58 5.11 -7.99 0.17
CA LEU A 58 3.69 -7.78 0.51
C LEU A 58 2.75 -8.51 -0.48
N GLY A 59 3.08 -8.52 -1.76
CA GLY A 59 2.34 -9.28 -2.77
C GLY A 59 2.41 -10.79 -2.54
N ASP A 60 3.59 -11.31 -2.19
CA ASP A 60 3.82 -12.72 -1.90
C ASP A 60 3.06 -13.14 -0.62
N GLU A 61 3.09 -12.33 0.44
CA GLU A 61 2.32 -12.53 1.68
C GLU A 61 0.81 -12.52 1.43
N LEU A 62 0.31 -11.56 0.65
CA LEU A 62 -1.11 -11.49 0.31
C LEU A 62 -1.55 -12.70 -0.53
N SER A 63 -0.70 -13.15 -1.47
CA SER A 63 -0.98 -14.35 -2.25
C SER A 63 -1.01 -15.60 -1.38
N HIS A 64 -0.11 -15.70 -0.41
CA HIS A 64 -0.11 -16.79 0.57
C HIS A 64 -1.40 -16.80 1.39
N LEU A 65 -1.74 -15.65 1.98
CA LEU A 65 -2.95 -15.51 2.80
C LEU A 65 -4.22 -15.83 1.99
N HIS A 66 -4.30 -15.36 0.73
CA HIS A 66 -5.41 -15.69 -0.16
C HIS A 66 -5.54 -17.20 -0.39
N LYS A 67 -4.43 -17.92 -0.61
CA LYS A 67 -4.44 -19.38 -0.77
C LYS A 67 -4.87 -20.11 0.50
N GLU A 68 -4.44 -19.61 1.66
CA GLU A 68 -4.85 -20.15 2.96
C GLU A 68 -6.37 -19.98 3.17
N PHE A 69 -6.91 -18.81 2.82
CA PHE A 69 -8.35 -18.59 2.83
C PHE A 69 -9.10 -19.47 1.82
N GLU A 70 -8.61 -19.63 0.58
CA GLU A 70 -9.20 -20.55 -0.40
C GLU A 70 -9.23 -22.00 0.11
N ALA A 71 -8.22 -22.42 0.88
CA ALA A 71 -8.18 -23.75 1.48
C ALA A 71 -9.16 -23.91 2.65
N GLN A 72 -9.38 -22.85 3.44
CA GLN A 72 -10.24 -22.90 4.62
C GLN A 72 -11.72 -22.63 4.30
N PHE A 73 -11.99 -21.72 3.37
CA PHE A 73 -13.32 -21.19 3.09
C PHE A 73 -13.62 -21.30 1.60
N TRP A 74 -14.50 -22.23 1.24
CA TRP A 74 -14.87 -22.46 -0.15
C TRP A 74 -15.43 -21.21 -0.86
N TRP A 75 -16.05 -20.27 -0.14
CA TRP A 75 -16.64 -19.06 -0.72
C TRP A 75 -15.60 -17.98 -1.06
N THR A 76 -14.33 -18.16 -0.65
CA THR A 76 -13.24 -17.22 -0.98
C THR A 76 -12.61 -17.51 -2.33
N CYS A 77 -12.90 -18.66 -2.94
CA CYS A 77 -12.47 -18.94 -4.31
C CYS A 77 -13.29 -18.14 -5.32
N SER A 78 -12.77 -17.98 -6.52
CA SER A 78 -13.50 -17.36 -7.63
C SER A 78 -14.79 -18.12 -7.95
N ILE A 79 -15.87 -17.41 -8.31
CA ILE A 79 -17.17 -17.99 -8.68
C ILE A 79 -17.01 -19.09 -9.74
N ASP A 80 -16.10 -18.93 -10.70
CA ASP A 80 -15.84 -19.91 -11.77
C ASP A 80 -15.31 -21.27 -11.28
N LYS A 81 -14.76 -21.33 -10.06
CA LYS A 81 -14.25 -22.55 -9.43
C LYS A 81 -15.29 -23.19 -8.51
N MET A 82 -16.41 -22.52 -8.25
CA MET A 82 -17.44 -23.04 -7.37
C MET A 82 -18.25 -24.14 -8.07
N ASN A 83 -18.56 -25.21 -7.35
CA ASN A 83 -19.50 -26.21 -7.85
C ASN A 83 -20.94 -25.71 -7.74
N TRP A 84 -21.87 -26.43 -8.39
CA TRP A 84 -23.27 -26.02 -8.46
C TRP A 84 -23.95 -25.91 -7.09
N ALA A 85 -23.62 -26.81 -6.15
CA ALA A 85 -24.17 -26.76 -4.80
C ALA A 85 -23.68 -25.55 -4.01
N GLN A 86 -22.39 -25.22 -4.13
CA GLN A 86 -21.78 -24.03 -3.54
C GLN A 86 -22.40 -22.74 -4.10
N LEU A 87 -22.64 -22.70 -5.41
CA LEU A 87 -23.30 -21.56 -6.07
C LEU A 87 -24.73 -21.36 -5.56
N GLU A 88 -25.51 -22.44 -5.41
CA GLU A 88 -26.87 -22.34 -4.88
C GLU A 88 -26.88 -21.92 -3.40
N MET A 89 -25.92 -22.41 -2.61
CA MET A 89 -25.72 -21.95 -1.22
C MET A 89 -25.39 -20.45 -1.17
N LEU A 90 -24.46 -19.99 -2.02
CA LEU A 90 -24.07 -18.58 -2.08
C LEU A 90 -25.26 -17.69 -2.48
N LYS A 91 -26.02 -18.10 -3.50
CA LYS A 91 -27.23 -17.40 -3.95
C LYS A 91 -28.25 -17.27 -2.83
N LYS A 92 -28.52 -18.36 -2.09
CA LYS A 92 -29.47 -18.33 -0.98
C LYS A 92 -29.01 -17.40 0.15
N ALA A 93 -27.72 -17.45 0.51
CA ALA A 93 -27.17 -16.56 1.53
C ALA A 93 -27.28 -15.07 1.13
N LEU A 94 -27.05 -14.75 -0.15
CA LEU A 94 -27.23 -13.40 -0.68
C LEU A 94 -28.69 -12.95 -0.69
N GLU A 95 -29.64 -13.84 -0.99
CA GLU A 95 -31.06 -13.55 -0.92
C GLU A 95 -31.52 -13.29 0.51
N GLU A 96 -31.05 -14.08 1.48
CA GLU A 96 -31.30 -13.85 2.90
C GLU A 96 -30.73 -12.50 3.34
N LEU A 97 -29.49 -12.16 2.95
CA LEU A 97 -28.89 -10.86 3.23
C LEU A 97 -29.72 -9.70 2.65
N ARG A 98 -30.17 -9.81 1.40
CA ARG A 98 -31.04 -8.80 0.76
C ARG A 98 -32.32 -8.59 1.57
N ASN A 99 -32.95 -9.67 2.02
CA ASN A 99 -34.19 -9.59 2.79
C ASN A 99 -33.96 -8.93 4.16
N LEU A 100 -32.83 -9.23 4.82
CA LEU A 100 -32.44 -8.59 6.08
C LEU A 100 -32.19 -7.08 5.92
N VAL A 101 -31.51 -6.68 4.85
CA VAL A 101 -31.28 -5.26 4.54
C VAL A 101 -32.61 -4.53 4.28
N ALA A 102 -33.50 -5.12 3.48
CA ALA A 102 -34.81 -4.53 3.22
C ALA A 102 -35.67 -4.39 4.50
N GLN A 103 -35.56 -5.34 5.44
CA GLN A 103 -36.22 -5.23 6.75
C GLN A 103 -35.62 -4.11 7.61
N HIS A 104 -34.31 -3.88 7.52
CA HIS A 104 -33.66 -2.78 8.24
C HIS A 104 -34.17 -1.40 7.78
N ASP A 105 -34.37 -1.21 6.47
CA ASP A 105 -34.94 0.03 5.93
C ASP A 105 -36.38 0.28 6.42
N ILE A 106 -37.19 -0.77 6.55
CA ILE A 106 -38.55 -0.68 7.08
C ILE A 106 -38.52 -0.33 8.58
N ASN A 107 -37.62 -0.94 9.35
CA ASN A 107 -37.48 -0.66 10.78
C ASN A 107 -36.99 0.77 11.06
N LEU A 108 -36.11 1.32 10.21
CA LEU A 108 -35.68 2.72 10.31
C LEU A 108 -36.84 3.70 10.06
N VAL A 109 -37.66 3.46 9.02
CA VAL A 109 -38.83 4.30 8.72
C VAL A 109 -39.89 4.26 9.84
N ILE A 110 -40.06 3.10 10.49
CA ILE A 110 -41.01 2.98 11.62
C ILE A 110 -40.51 3.75 12.85
N GLN A 111 -39.20 3.80 13.13
CA GLN A 111 -38.66 4.60 14.24
C GLN A 111 -38.80 6.12 14.02
N ASP A 112 -38.66 6.60 12.77
CA ASP A 112 -38.86 8.01 12.43
C ASP A 112 -40.33 8.46 12.57
N THR A 113 -41.30 7.54 12.48
CA THR A 113 -42.74 7.85 12.62
C THR A 113 -43.28 7.74 14.06
N HIS A 114 -42.57 7.07 14.97
CA HIS A 114 -42.97 6.96 16.39
C HIS A 114 -42.45 8.13 17.27
N THR A 115 -41.72 9.09 16.71
CA THR A 115 -41.31 10.29 17.46
C THR A 115 -42.18 11.49 17.09
N GLN A 116 -43.50 11.33 17.19
CA GLN A 116 -44.39 12.48 17.30
C GLN A 116 -44.70 12.74 18.78
N THR A 117 -44.29 13.95 19.19
CA THR A 117 -44.70 14.68 20.40
C THR A 117 -43.90 14.41 21.67
N LEU A 118 -42.85 15.20 21.87
CA LEU A 118 -42.48 15.72 23.20
C LEU A 118 -41.97 17.16 23.03
N PRO A 119 -42.30 18.07 23.97
CA PRO A 119 -42.39 19.48 23.70
C PRO A 119 -41.02 20.15 23.63
N PHE A 120 -40.98 21.11 22.72
CA PHE A 120 -40.06 22.23 22.63
C PHE A 120 -39.60 22.73 24.00
N CYS A 121 -38.30 22.63 24.27
CA CYS A 121 -37.65 23.36 25.36
C CYS A 121 -36.75 24.44 24.73
N VAL A 122 -37.08 25.69 25.05
CA VAL A 122 -36.36 26.91 24.68
C VAL A 122 -35.23 27.15 25.68
N GLU A 123 -34.21 27.87 25.19
CA GLU A 123 -33.10 28.52 25.90
C GLU A 123 -31.92 27.61 26.33
N SER A 124 -30.65 27.94 26.09
CA SER A 124 -29.94 28.89 25.23
C SER A 124 -28.42 28.57 25.30
N VAL A 125 -27.68 28.85 24.20
CA VAL A 125 -26.20 29.11 24.02
C VAL A 125 -25.19 28.46 25.00
N SER A 126 -24.13 27.74 24.59
CA SER A 126 -23.08 28.09 23.61
C SER A 126 -22.10 26.90 23.39
N PRO A 127 -21.21 26.94 22.39
CA PRO A 127 -20.73 25.75 21.67
C PRO A 127 -19.33 25.23 22.05
N SER A 128 -19.05 24.04 21.52
CA SER A 128 -17.73 23.47 21.26
C SER A 128 -17.05 22.75 22.42
N ASN A 129 -17.22 21.43 22.44
CA ASN A 129 -16.13 20.47 22.22
C ASN A 129 -16.75 19.09 22.01
N ILE A 130 -16.92 18.69 20.75
CA ILE A 130 -17.29 17.33 20.39
C ILE A 130 -16.08 16.45 20.72
N LEU A 131 -16.19 15.75 21.82
CA LEU A 131 -15.27 14.76 22.30
C LEU A 131 -15.27 13.57 21.33
N PHE A 132 -14.15 13.34 20.66
CA PHE A 132 -13.84 12.08 19.99
C PHE A 132 -13.86 10.96 21.02
N GLN A 133 -15.02 10.33 21.24
CA GLN A 133 -15.07 9.03 21.89
C GLN A 133 -14.95 7.97 20.80
N HIS A 134 -13.73 7.44 20.67
CA HIS A 134 -13.52 6.08 20.18
C HIS A 134 -14.41 5.16 21.02
N GLN A 135 -15.61 4.86 20.54
CA GLN A 135 -16.35 3.73 21.03
C GLN A 135 -15.68 2.48 20.47
N LEU A 136 -14.92 1.85 21.36
CA LEU A 136 -14.59 0.43 21.33
C LEU A 136 -15.71 -0.35 20.65
N ILE A 137 -15.39 -0.86 19.47
CA ILE A 137 -16.12 -1.94 18.82
C ILE A 137 -16.31 -3.03 19.88
N PRO A 138 -17.54 -3.32 20.34
CA PRO A 138 -17.77 -4.57 21.02
C PRO A 138 -17.47 -5.65 19.99
N GLN A 139 -16.54 -6.53 20.32
CA GLN A 139 -16.21 -7.74 19.57
C GLN A 139 -17.48 -8.58 19.38
N GLN A 140 -18.31 -8.25 18.40
CA GLN A 140 -19.34 -9.15 17.87
C GLN A 140 -18.66 -10.11 16.91
N GLY A 141 -17.82 -10.99 17.49
CA GLY A 141 -17.44 -12.23 16.87
C GLY A 141 -18.66 -13.15 16.86
N GLN A 142 -19.52 -13.00 15.86
CA GLN A 142 -20.39 -14.02 15.25
C GLN A 142 -21.39 -13.31 14.32
N MET A 143 -20.98 -13.06 13.08
CA MET A 143 -21.86 -12.52 12.04
C MET A 143 -22.81 -13.57 11.45
N PHE A 144 -22.73 -14.83 11.90
CA PHE A 144 -23.63 -15.91 11.50
C PHE A 144 -23.97 -16.81 12.69
N PRO A 145 -25.23 -17.26 12.82
CA PRO A 145 -25.62 -18.20 13.87
C PRO A 145 -24.82 -19.52 13.73
N PRO A 146 -24.34 -20.12 14.83
CA PRO A 146 -23.48 -21.31 14.82
C PRO A 146 -24.14 -22.58 14.25
N GLN A 147 -25.41 -22.51 13.85
CA GLN A 147 -26.23 -23.66 13.42
C GLN A 147 -25.82 -24.24 12.06
N PHE A 148 -25.02 -23.54 11.25
CA PHE A 148 -24.62 -24.03 9.92
C PHE A 148 -23.34 -24.88 9.90
N TYR A 149 -22.53 -24.85 10.95
CA TYR A 149 -21.27 -25.61 11.00
C TYR A 149 -21.42 -27.03 11.57
N GLN A 150 -22.64 -27.42 11.97
CA GLN A 150 -22.87 -28.64 12.74
C GLN A 150 -23.47 -29.81 11.96
N LYS A 151 -23.52 -29.76 10.62
CA LYS A 151 -23.87 -30.92 9.80
C LYS A 151 -22.66 -31.51 9.08
N HIS A 152 -21.98 -32.37 9.84
CA HIS A 152 -21.26 -33.57 9.39
C HIS A 152 -20.21 -33.36 8.30
N PHE A 153 -19.00 -33.02 8.75
CA PHE A 153 -17.79 -33.54 8.12
C PHE A 153 -17.66 -35.03 8.44
N LEU A 154 -17.95 -35.91 7.48
CA LEU A 154 -17.38 -37.27 7.40
C LEU A 154 -17.71 -37.86 6.01
N TYR A 155 -16.64 -37.97 5.22
CA TYR A 155 -16.26 -38.82 4.06
C TYR A 155 -17.20 -39.96 3.57
N PRO A 156 -16.99 -40.54 2.36
CA PRO A 156 -15.75 -40.54 1.58
C PRO A 156 -15.75 -39.92 0.17
#